data_AF-A0A1P9X018-F1
#
_entry.id   AF-A0A1P9X018-F1
#
_cell.length_a   1.000
_cell.length_b   1.000
_cell.length_c   1.000
_cell.angle_alpha   90.00
_cell.angle_beta   90.00
_cell.angle_gamma   90.00
#
_symmetry.space_group_name_H-M   'P 1'
#
loop_
_entity.id
_entity.type
_entity.pdbx_description
1 polymer ?
#
loop_
_entity_poly.entity_id
_entity_poly.type
_entity_poly.pdbx_seq_one_letter_code
_entity_poly.pdbx_strand_id
1 'polypeptide(L)'
;MNQVQHYLTRYKQAATLEEKEAVVADYQLYLQTLTPEERDKAREVMGVLWPSIKQRIDELTPMMDSLTKMLDRLTTPTIKA
;
A
#
# COMPACT_ATOMS: atom_id res chain seq x y z
N MET A 1 0.80 10.75 17.12
CA MET A 1 1.30 9.38 16.84
C MET A 1 1.45 9.26 15.32
N ASN A 2 2.66 8.95 14.83
CA ASN A 2 3.00 8.97 13.40
C ASN A 2 2.20 7.88 12.65
N GLN A 3 1.51 8.23 11.56
CA GLN A 3 0.63 7.32 10.78
C GLN A 3 1.33 6.00 10.43
N VAL A 4 2.63 6.06 10.11
CA VAL A 4 3.47 4.89 9.81
C VAL A 4 3.55 3.92 10.98
N GLN A 5 3.63 4.45 12.20
CA GLN A 5 3.70 3.65 13.42
C GLN A 5 2.36 2.98 13.74
N HIS A 6 1.24 3.58 13.31
CA HIS A 6 -0.07 2.95 13.36
C HIS A 6 -0.15 1.73 12.42
N TYR A 7 0.32 1.86 11.17
CA TYR A 7 0.42 0.74 10.23
C TYR A 7 1.34 -0.37 10.74
N LEU A 8 2.50 -0.01 11.29
CA LEU A 8 3.43 -0.96 11.89
C LEU A 8 2.77 -1.74 13.05
N THR A 9 2.00 -1.05 13.88
CA THR A 9 1.29 -1.67 15.01
C THR A 9 0.20 -2.62 14.51
N ARG A 10 -0.63 -2.17 13.56
CA ARG A 10 -1.66 -3.02 12.92
C ARG A 10 -1.05 -4.26 12.25
N TYR A 11 0.09 -4.10 11.57
CA TYR A 11 0.77 -5.22 10.91
C TYR A 11 1.30 -6.26 11.90
N LYS A 12 1.78 -5.82 13.06
CA LYS A 12 2.23 -6.71 14.15
C LYS A 12 1.07 -7.38 14.88
N GLN A 13 -0.08 -6.72 14.97
CA GLN A 13 -1.29 -7.22 15.63
C GLN A 13 -2.12 -8.15 14.73
N ALA A 14 -1.98 -8.04 13.41
CA ALA A 14 -2.62 -8.92 12.44
C ALA A 14 -2.23 -10.38 12.70
N ALA A 15 -3.23 -11.21 12.95
CA ALA A 15 -3.10 -12.63 13.26
C ALA A 15 -3.09 -13.49 11.99
N THR A 16 -3.81 -13.06 10.95
CA THR A 16 -3.93 -13.79 9.70
C THR A 16 -3.11 -13.18 8.57
N LEU A 17 -2.89 -13.97 7.52
CA LEU A 17 -2.27 -13.52 6.28
C LEU A 17 -3.08 -12.42 5.61
N GLU A 18 -4.40 -12.60 5.55
CA GLU A 18 -5.36 -11.67 4.95
C GLU A 18 -5.35 -10.30 5.67
N GLU A 19 -5.33 -10.30 7.00
CA GLU A 19 -5.21 -9.06 7.78
C GLU A 19 -3.89 -8.33 7.51
N LYS A 20 -2.78 -9.08 7.36
CA LYS A 20 -1.48 -8.49 7.00
C LYS A 20 -1.51 -7.88 5.60
N GLU A 21 -2.14 -8.55 4.65
CA GLU A 21 -2.29 -8.06 3.28
C GLU A 21 -3.16 -6.81 3.22
N ALA A 22 -4.26 -6.76 3.96
CA ALA A 22 -5.10 -5.57 4.09
C ALA A 22 -4.31 -4.37 4.66
N VAL A 23 -3.51 -4.60 5.72
CA VAL A 23 -2.67 -3.55 6.30
C VAL A 23 -1.58 -3.08 5.33
N VAL A 24 -0.99 -3.99 4.55
CA VAL A 24 0.01 -3.66 3.53
C VAL A 24 -0.61 -2.87 2.38
N ALA A 25 -1.81 -3.23 1.92
CA ALA A 25 -2.53 -2.50 0.89
C ALA A 25 -2.89 -1.08 1.35
N ASP A 26 -3.42 -0.93 2.57
CA ASP A 26 -3.69 0.39 3.17
C ASP A 26 -2.40 1.23 3.26
N TYR A 27 -1.28 0.60 3.65
CA TYR A 27 0.00 1.27 3.77
C TYR A 27 0.56 1.69 2.40
N GLN A 28 0.37 0.89 1.36
CA GLN A 28 0.75 1.22 -0.01
C GLN A 28 0.00 2.46 -0.51
N LEU A 29 -1.31 2.54 -0.27
CA LEU A 29 -2.11 3.73 -0.59
C LEU A 29 -1.62 4.97 0.17
N TYR A 30 -1.31 4.82 1.47
CA TYR A 30 -0.73 5.91 2.24
C TYR A 30 0.63 6.36 1.69
N LEU A 31 1.51 5.43 1.29
CA LEU A 31 2.78 5.81 0.67
C LEU A 31 2.58 6.62 -0.62
N GLN A 32 1.54 6.34 -1.41
CA GLN A 32 1.26 7.10 -2.63
C GLN A 32 0.92 8.57 -2.36
N THR A 33 0.35 8.91 -1.20
CA THR A 33 0.01 10.29 -0.83
C THR A 33 1.20 11.10 -0.32
N LEU A 34 2.30 10.43 0.03
CA LEU A 34 3.51 11.05 0.56
C LEU A 34 4.47 11.52 -0.54
N THR A 35 5.25 12.55 -0.23
CA THR A 35 6.42 12.96 -1.02
C THR A 35 7.54 11.92 -0.96
N PRO A 36 8.52 11.93 -1.89
CA PRO A 36 9.63 10.98 -1.86
C PRO A 36 10.39 10.96 -0.53
N GLU A 37 10.68 12.13 0.04
CA GLU A 37 11.40 12.28 1.31
C GLU A 37 10.61 11.70 2.49
N GLU A 38 9.29 11.88 2.50
CA GLU A 38 8.40 11.31 3.52
C GLU A 38 8.26 9.80 3.38
N ARG A 39 8.28 9.27 2.15
CA ARG A 39 8.31 7.81 1.91
C ARG A 39 9.58 7.21 2.48
N ASP A 40 10.74 7.84 2.30
CA ASP A 40 11.99 7.33 2.84
C ASP A 40 11.99 7.30 4.36
N LYS A 41 11.48 8.36 5.00
CA LYS A 41 11.24 8.36 6.46
C LYS A 41 10.26 7.28 6.90
N ALA A 42 9.20 7.04 6.14
CA ALA A 42 8.23 5.98 6.45
C ALA A 42 8.86 4.58 6.37
N ARG A 43 9.75 4.37 5.39
CA ARG A 43 10.52 3.12 5.24
C ARG A 43 11.48 2.90 6.40
N GLU A 44 12.17 3.96 6.83
CA GLU A 44 13.05 3.92 8.01
C GLU A 44 12.30 3.52 9.28
N VAL A 45 11.09 4.05 9.49
CA VAL A 45 10.25 3.71 10.66
C VAL A 45 9.80 2.24 10.64
N MET A 46 9.54 1.67 9.46
CA MET A 46 9.25 0.24 9.32
C MET A 46 10.48 -0.64 9.60
N GLY A 47 11.69 -0.09 9.43
CA GLY A 47 12.96 -0.70 9.80
C GLY A 47 13.11 -2.11 9.22
N VAL A 48 13.38 -3.08 10.09
CA VAL A 48 13.62 -4.49 9.71
C VAL A 48 12.43 -5.19 9.05
N LEU A 49 11.21 -4.66 9.21
CA LEU A 49 10.01 -5.22 8.59
C LEU A 49 9.79 -4.68 7.17
N TRP A 50 10.51 -3.62 6.79
CA TRP A 50 10.38 -3.02 5.46
C TRP A 50 10.62 -4.01 4.31
N PRO A 51 11.64 -4.89 4.31
CA PRO A 51 11.83 -5.85 3.23
C PRO A 51 10.64 -6.80 3.04
N SER A 52 10.07 -7.31 4.13
CA SER A 52 8.91 -8.20 4.08
C SER A 52 7.63 -7.49 3.65
N ILE A 53 7.44 -6.24 4.10
CA ILE A 53 6.31 -5.39 3.68
C ILE A 53 6.46 -5.06 2.19
N LYS A 54 7.66 -4.67 1.75
CA LYS A 54 7.97 -4.37 0.35
C LYS A 54 7.71 -5.56 -0.56
N GLN A 55 8.15 -6.76 -0.19
CA GLN A 55 7.89 -7.96 -0.98
C GLN A 55 6.38 -8.18 -1.19
N ARG A 56 5.58 -8.02 -0.13
CA ARG A 56 4.12 -8.11 -0.22
C ARG A 56 3.50 -6.99 -1.06
N ILE A 57 4.03 -5.78 -0.97
CA ILE A 57 3.63 -4.67 -1.87
C ILE A 57 3.93 -5.05 -3.32
N ASP A 58 5.12 -5.57 -3.61
CA ASP A 58 5.52 -5.94 -4.98
C ASP A 58 4.63 -7.08 -5.52
N GLU A 59 4.18 -8.01 -4.67
CA GLU A 59 3.20 -9.07 -5.01
C GLU A 59 1.79 -8.51 -5.24
N LEU A 60 1.36 -7.51 -4.47
CA LEU A 60 0.02 -6.90 -4.56
C LEU A 60 -0.09 -5.78 -5.61
N THR A 61 1.01 -5.13 -5.96
CA THR A 61 1.09 -4.04 -6.94
C THR A 61 0.52 -4.40 -8.32
N PRO A 62 0.83 -5.55 -8.94
CA PRO A 62 0.22 -5.91 -10.22
C PRO A 62 -1.30 -6.10 -10.11
N MET A 63 -1.82 -6.51 -8.95
CA MET A 63 -3.27 -6.59 -8.72
C MET A 63 -3.89 -5.20 -8.57
N MET A 64 -3.23 -4.28 -7.86
CA MET A 64 -3.67 -2.89 -7.74
C MET A 64 -3.60 -2.15 -9.08
N ASP A 65 -2.52 -2.29 -9.86
CA ASP A 65 -2.40 -1.71 -11.20
C ASP A 65 -3.50 -2.23 -12.14
N SER A 66 -3.85 -3.51 -12.03
CA SER A 66 -4.97 -4.10 -12.77
C SER A 66 -6.31 -3.48 -12.36
N LEU A 67 -6.54 -3.31 -11.05
CA LEU A 67 -7.76 -2.67 -10.52
C LEU A 67 -7.85 -1.19 -10.88
N THR A 68 -6.76 -0.43 -10.78
CA THR A 68 -6.70 0.97 -11.20
C THR A 68 -6.94 1.11 -12.70
N LYS A 69 -6.35 0.26 -13.54
CA LYS A 69 -6.63 0.24 -14.99
C LYS A 69 -8.09 -0.14 -15.29
N MET A 70 -8.69 -1.04 -14.52
CA MET A 70 -10.11 -1.38 -14.64
C MET A 70 -11.01 -0.22 -14.22
N LEU A 71 -10.69 0.44 -13.11
CA LEU A 71 -11.38 1.64 -12.64
C LEU A 71 -11.27 2.78 -13.65
N ASP A 72 -10.07 3.05 -14.18
CA ASP A 72 -9.86 4.05 -15.24
C ASP A 72 -10.67 3.70 -16.50
N ARG A 73 -10.78 2.43 -16.88
CA ARG A 73 -11.65 1.99 -17.98
C ARG A 73 -13.14 2.18 -17.69
N LEU A 74 -13.55 2.14 -16.43
CA LEU A 74 -14.95 2.33 -16.01
C LEU A 74 -15.30 3.81 -15.78
N THR A 75 -14.32 4.65 -15.42
CA THR A 75 -14.49 6.09 -15.16
C THR A 75 -14.18 6.96 -16.37
N THR A 76 -13.45 6.46 -17.37
CA THR A 76 -13.35 7.12 -18.68
C THR A 76 -14.72 6.99 -19.35
N PRO A 77 -15.48 8.09 -19.55
CA PRO A 77 -16.71 8.00 -20.32
C PRO A 77 -16.33 7.47 -21.70
N THR A 78 -16.93 6.35 -22.09
CA THR A 78 -16.85 5.91 -23.47
C THR A 78 -17.66 6.93 -24.26
N ILE A 79 -17.06 8.04 -24.65
CA ILE A 79 -17.58 8.88 -25.72
C ILE A 79 -17.37 8.05 -26.98
N LYS A 80 -18.34 7.19 -27.27
CA LYS A 80 -18.48 6.59 -28.60
C LYS A 80 -18.81 7.76 -29.53
N ALA A 81 -17.83 8.15 -30.35
CA ALA A 81 -18.07 8.91 -31.56
C ALA A 81 -18.86 8.05 -32.57
#